data_AF-A0A2M7QFF9-F1
#
_entry.id   AF-A0A2M7QFF9-F1
#
_cell.length_a   1.000
_cell.length_b   1.000
_cell.length_c   1.000
_cell.angle_alpha   90.00
_cell.angle_beta   90.00
_cell.angle_gamma   90.00
#
_symmetry.space_group_name_H-M   'P 1'
#
loop_
_entity.id
_entity.type
_entity.pdbx_description
1 polymer ?
#
loop_
_entity_poly.entity_id
_entity_poly.type
_entity_poly.pdbx_seq_one_letter_code
_entity_poly.pdbx_strand_id
1 'polypeptide(L)'
;MISQLLISDNEKAIDEYLKDKVLKKEDLFFEIVPENKQYSISQIREIIKNVNISNPARRIYLLKDFHLSSLEAQNSFLKILEEPPPRVLFILTTDNANNLIPTIVSRTKIINLSKKSDKKIASLIKNLLEKIVGGEKQFRIVNREEAVNLLEKIIIYFKERLLFDNKAAVILKKTLKLKYLLEKNNLNPQLTIDNLLIFIGKIYSK
;
A
#
# COMPACT_ATOMS: atom_id res chain seq x y z
N MET A 1 -14.04 -12.52 -16.18
CA MET A 1 -13.72 -12.01 -14.82
C MET A 1 -12.96 -10.71 -15.02
N ILE A 2 -13.27 -9.65 -14.27
CA ILE A 2 -12.59 -8.36 -14.45
C ILE A 2 -11.21 -8.42 -13.79
N SER A 3 -10.16 -8.15 -14.56
CA SER A 3 -8.77 -8.05 -14.07
C SER A 3 -8.63 -6.96 -13.01
N GLN A 4 -7.70 -7.14 -12.08
CA GLN A 4 -7.56 -6.25 -10.92
C GLN A 4 -6.23 -5.51 -10.96
N LEU A 5 -6.24 -4.25 -10.52
CA LEU A 5 -5.06 -3.44 -10.29
C LEU A 5 -4.95 -3.14 -8.79
N LEU A 6 -3.96 -3.74 -8.12
CA LEU A 6 -3.67 -3.53 -6.71
C LEU A 6 -2.68 -2.37 -6.57
N ILE A 7 -3.08 -1.32 -5.86
CA ILE A 7 -2.22 -0.17 -5.55
C ILE A 7 -1.73 -0.31 -4.10
N SER A 8 -0.45 -0.61 -3.92
CA SER A 8 0.21 -0.81 -2.62
C SER A 8 1.73 -0.79 -2.77
N ASP A 9 2.42 -0.15 -1.84
CA ASP A 9 3.87 -0.29 -1.61
C ASP A 9 4.19 -1.40 -0.58
N ASN A 10 3.16 -1.96 0.07
CA ASN A 10 3.29 -2.99 1.09
C ASN A 10 2.92 -4.37 0.55
N GLU A 11 3.91 -5.26 0.44
CA GLU A 11 3.74 -6.64 -0.02
C GLU A 11 2.81 -7.46 0.88
N LYS A 12 2.88 -7.30 2.21
CA LYS A 12 2.01 -8.04 3.14
C LYS A 12 0.54 -7.75 2.90
N ALA A 13 0.20 -6.50 2.57
CA ALA A 13 -1.17 -6.12 2.29
C ALA A 13 -1.69 -6.74 0.98
N ILE A 14 -0.81 -6.90 -0.02
CA ILE A 14 -1.11 -7.61 -1.27
C ILE A 14 -1.37 -9.09 -0.95
N ASP A 15 -0.48 -9.74 -0.21
CA ASP A 15 -0.60 -11.16 0.15
C ASP A 15 -1.88 -11.45 0.94
N GLU A 16 -2.19 -10.63 1.94
CA GLU A 16 -3.44 -10.72 2.71
C GLU A 16 -4.66 -10.58 1.79
N TYR A 17 -4.65 -9.60 0.89
CA TYR A 17 -5.74 -9.41 -0.06
C TYR A 17 -5.93 -10.61 -0.99
N LEU A 18 -4.83 -11.16 -1.51
CA LEU A 18 -4.86 -12.33 -2.38
C LEU A 18 -5.44 -13.55 -1.67
N LYS A 19 -4.95 -13.85 -0.45
CA LYS A 19 -5.41 -14.99 0.36
C LYS A 19 -6.88 -14.86 0.76
N ASP A 20 -7.31 -13.67 1.19
CA ASP A 20 -8.64 -13.49 1.77
C ASP A 20 -9.75 -13.32 0.71
N LYS A 21 -9.42 -12.76 -0.46
CA LYS A 21 -10.43 -12.27 -1.41
C LYS A 21 -10.33 -12.83 -2.82
N VAL A 22 -9.19 -13.41 -3.20
CA VAL A 22 -8.94 -13.84 -4.58
C VAL A 22 -8.78 -15.35 -4.67
N LEU A 23 -7.79 -15.87 -3.94
CA LEU A 23 -7.30 -17.23 -4.08
C LEU A 23 -8.26 -18.23 -3.43
N LYS A 24 -8.45 -19.33 -4.14
CA LYS A 24 -9.14 -20.54 -3.69
C LYS A 24 -8.17 -21.71 -3.77
N LYS A 25 -8.42 -22.76 -2.98
CA LYS A 25 -7.54 -23.94 -2.86
C LYS A 25 -7.26 -24.64 -4.20
N GLU A 26 -8.17 -24.52 -5.17
CA GLU A 26 -8.12 -25.21 -6.47
C GLU A 26 -7.51 -24.34 -7.60
N ASP A 27 -7.15 -23.09 -7.30
CA ASP A 27 -6.59 -22.19 -8.31
C ASP A 27 -5.15 -22.54 -8.65
N LEU A 28 -4.80 -22.43 -9.93
CA LEU A 28 -3.42 -22.39 -10.37
C LEU A 28 -2.92 -20.95 -10.28
N PHE A 29 -1.98 -20.69 -9.37
CA PHE A 29 -1.43 -19.37 -9.13
C PHE A 29 -0.05 -19.23 -9.78
N PHE A 30 0.13 -18.19 -10.58
CA PHE A 30 1.37 -17.86 -11.26
C PHE A 30 1.81 -16.46 -10.84
N GLU A 31 2.91 -16.38 -10.09
CA GLU A 31 3.58 -15.13 -9.79
C GLU A 31 4.62 -14.85 -10.87
N ILE A 32 4.48 -13.71 -11.53
CA ILE A 32 5.38 -13.24 -12.58
C ILE A 32 6.12 -12.02 -12.04
N VAL A 33 7.44 -12.08 -12.17
CA VAL A 33 8.39 -11.03 -11.78
C VAL A 33 9.16 -10.61 -13.04
N PRO A 34 9.53 -9.33 -13.20
CA PRO A 34 10.31 -8.90 -14.36
C PRO A 34 11.72 -9.52 -14.37
N GLU A 35 12.16 -10.01 -15.53
CA GLU A 35 13.46 -10.71 -15.67
C GLU A 35 14.67 -9.78 -15.42
N ASN A 36 14.58 -8.50 -15.79
CA ASN A 36 15.67 -7.51 -15.69
C ASN A 36 15.19 -6.17 -15.11
N LYS A 37 14.42 -6.20 -14.01
CA LYS A 37 13.77 -5.01 -13.41
C LYS A 37 12.77 -4.28 -14.33
N GLN A 38 12.46 -4.85 -15.49
CA GLN A 38 11.44 -4.37 -16.43
C GLN A 38 10.84 -5.58 -17.15
N TYR A 39 9.54 -5.51 -17.44
CA TYR A 39 8.90 -6.46 -18.34
C TYR A 39 9.23 -6.11 -19.77
N SER A 40 9.91 -7.03 -20.46
CA SER A 40 10.15 -6.94 -21.89
C SER A 40 8.88 -7.28 -22.67
N ILE A 41 8.79 -6.80 -23.92
CA ILE A 41 7.68 -7.16 -24.82
C ILE A 41 7.65 -8.67 -25.09
N SER A 42 8.81 -9.34 -25.14
CA SER A 42 8.92 -10.79 -25.31
C SER A 42 8.32 -11.54 -24.13
N GLN A 43 8.64 -11.12 -22.89
CA GLN A 43 8.08 -11.71 -21.67
C GLN A 43 6.54 -11.58 -21.66
N ILE A 44 6.01 -10.40 -21.99
CA ILE A 44 4.56 -10.19 -22.10
C ILE A 44 3.92 -11.10 -23.17
N ARG A 45 4.55 -11.24 -24.33
CA ARG A 45 4.05 -12.13 -25.39
C ARG A 45 4.03 -13.59 -24.97
N GLU A 46 5.04 -14.03 -24.22
CA GLU A 46 5.10 -15.39 -23.69
C GLU A 46 3.98 -15.64 -22.67
N ILE A 47 3.73 -14.70 -21.77
CA ILE A 47 2.59 -14.77 -20.84
C ILE A 47 1.28 -14.90 -21.61
N ILE A 48 1.05 -14.04 -22.61
CA ILE A 48 -0.17 -14.07 -23.45
C ILE A 48 -0.31 -15.44 -24.14
N LYS A 49 0.78 -16.00 -24.68
CA LYS A 49 0.79 -17.32 -25.31
C LYS A 49 0.38 -18.41 -24.32
N ASN A 50 0.95 -18.41 -23.13
CA ASN A 50 0.66 -19.40 -22.08
C ASN A 50 -0.79 -19.31 -21.58
N VAL A 51 -1.32 -18.08 -21.46
CA VAL A 51 -2.68 -17.83 -21.03
C VAL A 51 -3.71 -18.37 -22.04
N ASN A 52 -3.42 -18.30 -23.34
CA ASN A 52 -4.31 -18.78 -24.39
C ASN A 52 -4.40 -20.31 -24.48
N ILE A 53 -3.49 -21.05 -23.85
CA ILE A 53 -3.60 -22.52 -23.76
C ILE A 53 -4.81 -22.85 -22.89
N SER A 54 -5.76 -23.64 -23.42
CA SER A 54 -6.97 -24.02 -22.68
C SER A 54 -6.63 -24.84 -21.44
N ASN A 55 -7.28 -24.53 -20.32
CA ASN A 55 -7.11 -25.25 -19.07
C ASN A 55 -8.44 -25.30 -18.30
N PRO A 56 -8.84 -26.45 -17.73
CA PRO A 56 -10.04 -26.54 -16.93
C PRO A 56 -9.92 -25.83 -15.57
N ALA A 57 -8.73 -25.69 -14.99
CA ALA A 57 -8.55 -24.98 -13.74
C ALA A 57 -8.59 -23.46 -13.92
N ARG A 58 -9.01 -22.74 -12.88
CA ARG A 58 -8.91 -21.28 -12.84
C ARG A 58 -7.44 -20.89 -12.63
N ARG A 59 -6.94 -20.01 -13.49
CA ARG A 59 -5.55 -19.54 -13.49
C ARG A 59 -5.49 -18.08 -13.08
N ILE A 60 -4.69 -17.77 -12.08
CA ILE A 60 -4.49 -16.43 -11.56
C ILE A 60 -3.05 -16.01 -11.89
N TYR A 61 -2.89 -14.97 -12.69
CA TYR A 61 -1.58 -14.41 -13.03
C TYR A 61 -1.38 -13.11 -12.26
N LEU A 62 -0.46 -13.13 -11.29
CA LEU A 62 -0.01 -11.95 -10.56
C LEU A 62 1.23 -11.38 -11.26
N LEU A 63 1.10 -10.22 -11.89
CA LEU A 63 2.23 -9.49 -12.46
C LEU A 63 2.67 -8.42 -11.45
N LYS A 64 3.78 -8.68 -10.77
CA LYS A 64 4.32 -7.76 -9.76
C LYS A 64 4.97 -6.55 -10.40
N ASP A 65 4.73 -5.39 -9.83
CA ASP A 65 5.35 -4.11 -10.23
C ASP A 65 5.19 -3.85 -11.73
N PHE A 66 3.96 -4.03 -12.22
CA PHE A 66 3.66 -3.95 -13.65
C PHE A 66 3.97 -2.57 -14.25
N HIS A 67 4.05 -1.53 -13.41
CA HIS A 67 4.53 -0.21 -13.80
C HIS A 67 5.98 -0.19 -14.33
N LEU A 68 6.79 -1.22 -14.04
CA LEU A 68 8.13 -1.39 -14.61
C LEU A 68 8.11 -1.82 -16.08
N SER A 69 6.95 -2.24 -16.61
CA SER A 69 6.81 -2.62 -18.02
C SER A 69 7.00 -1.44 -18.97
N SER A 70 7.64 -1.69 -20.11
CA SER A 70 7.77 -0.66 -21.15
C SER A 70 6.40 -0.28 -21.73
N LEU A 71 6.30 0.90 -22.33
CA LEU A 71 5.06 1.36 -22.97
C LEU A 71 4.55 0.36 -24.02
N GLU A 72 5.46 -0.23 -24.80
CA GLU A 72 5.16 -1.24 -25.81
C GLU A 72 4.63 -2.54 -25.19
N ALA A 73 5.18 -2.95 -24.04
CA ALA A 73 4.72 -4.09 -23.28
C ALA A 73 3.31 -3.86 -22.72
N GLN A 74 3.04 -2.67 -22.15
CA GLN A 74 1.71 -2.28 -21.67
C GLN A 74 0.68 -2.29 -22.81
N ASN A 75 1.01 -1.68 -23.96
CA ASN A 75 0.13 -1.66 -25.13
C ASN A 75 -0.15 -3.06 -25.68
N SER A 76 0.86 -3.93 -25.69
CA SER A 76 0.69 -5.33 -26.10
C SER A 76 -0.24 -6.09 -25.16
N PHE A 77 -0.21 -5.78 -23.87
CA PHE A 77 -1.04 -6.41 -22.85
C PHE A 77 -2.50 -5.93 -22.85
N LEU A 78 -2.81 -4.77 -23.43
CA LEU A 78 -4.18 -4.26 -23.52
C LEU A 78 -5.15 -5.25 -24.17
N LYS A 79 -4.71 -5.89 -25.27
CA LYS A 79 -5.56 -6.83 -26.02
C LYS A 79 -6.06 -7.98 -25.16
N ILE A 80 -5.19 -8.55 -24.33
CA ILE A 80 -5.56 -9.68 -23.46
C ILE A 80 -6.37 -9.24 -22.23
N LEU A 81 -6.28 -7.96 -21.83
CA LEU A 81 -7.12 -7.42 -20.77
C LEU A 81 -8.55 -7.12 -21.22
N GLU A 82 -8.74 -6.75 -22.49
CA GLU A 82 -10.07 -6.55 -23.10
C GLU A 82 -10.83 -7.87 -23.23
N GLU A 83 -10.15 -8.89 -23.74
CA GLU A 83 -10.73 -10.21 -23.99
C GLU A 83 -9.94 -11.30 -23.27
N PRO A 84 -10.01 -11.38 -21.92
CA PRO A 84 -9.28 -12.39 -21.17
C PRO A 84 -9.86 -13.78 -21.46
N PRO A 85 -9.01 -14.82 -21.65
CA PRO A 85 -9.48 -16.18 -21.84
C PRO A 85 -10.32 -16.68 -20.66
N PRO A 86 -11.21 -17.66 -20.90
CA PRO A 86 -12.06 -18.18 -19.84
C PRO A 86 -11.21 -18.75 -18.70
N ARG A 87 -11.69 -18.53 -17.47
CA ARG A 87 -11.03 -19.00 -16.23
C ARG A 87 -9.65 -18.38 -15.97
N VAL A 88 -9.29 -17.29 -16.65
CA VAL A 88 -8.08 -16.52 -16.36
C VAL A 88 -8.45 -15.24 -15.60
N LEU A 89 -7.66 -14.90 -14.58
CA LEU A 89 -7.70 -13.61 -13.91
C LEU A 89 -6.30 -13.01 -13.89
N PHE A 90 -6.17 -11.78 -14.39
CA PHE A 90 -4.94 -11.00 -14.23
C PHE A 90 -5.06 -10.10 -12.99
N ILE A 91 -3.97 -10.06 -12.22
CA ILE A 91 -3.78 -9.17 -11.09
C ILE A 91 -2.48 -8.44 -11.30
N LEU A 92 -2.56 -7.12 -11.43
CA LEU A 92 -1.41 -6.25 -11.62
C LEU A 92 -1.13 -5.54 -10.31
N THR A 93 0.14 -5.39 -9.92
CA THR A 93 0.51 -4.54 -8.78
C THR A 93 1.28 -3.30 -9.22
N THR A 94 1.06 -2.21 -8.50
CA THR A 94 1.80 -0.96 -8.67
C THR A 94 1.82 -0.18 -7.36
N ASP A 95 2.86 0.60 -7.15
CA ASP A 95 2.95 1.62 -6.12
C ASP A 95 1.99 2.80 -6.40
N ASN A 96 1.85 3.18 -7.68
CA ASN A 96 1.04 4.32 -8.11
C ASN A 96 0.43 4.09 -9.51
N ALA A 97 -0.90 4.17 -9.62
CA ALA A 97 -1.61 4.01 -10.89
C ALA A 97 -1.21 5.01 -11.98
N ASN A 98 -0.66 6.17 -11.61
CA ASN A 98 -0.16 7.16 -12.58
C ASN A 98 1.06 6.67 -13.37
N ASN A 99 1.75 5.63 -12.89
CA ASN A 99 2.89 5.02 -13.58
C ASN A 99 2.45 4.06 -14.71
N LEU A 100 1.14 3.80 -14.85
CA LEU A 100 0.56 2.98 -15.90
C LEU A 100 -0.16 3.84 -16.92
N ILE A 101 -0.25 3.34 -18.15
CA ILE A 101 -1.06 4.03 -19.15
C ILE A 101 -2.55 4.04 -18.75
N PRO A 102 -3.28 5.15 -19.01
CA PRO A 102 -4.68 5.29 -18.63
C PRO A 102 -5.59 4.17 -19.17
N THR A 103 -5.23 3.60 -20.31
CA THR A 103 -5.98 2.51 -20.96
C THR A 103 -5.89 1.17 -20.22
N ILE A 104 -4.80 0.90 -19.49
CA ILE A 104 -4.69 -0.24 -18.57
C ILE A 104 -5.56 0.00 -17.34
N VAL A 105 -5.44 1.19 -16.76
CA VAL A 105 -6.18 1.58 -15.55
C VAL A 105 -7.70 1.52 -15.79
N SER A 106 -8.18 1.95 -16.95
CA SER A 106 -9.62 1.92 -17.26
C SER A 106 -10.21 0.53 -17.48
N ARG A 107 -9.38 -0.47 -17.81
CA ARG A 107 -9.79 -1.87 -18.04
C ARG A 107 -9.61 -2.77 -16.82
N THR A 108 -9.15 -2.21 -15.71
CA THR A 108 -8.91 -2.93 -14.47
C THR A 108 -9.79 -2.42 -13.35
N LYS A 109 -10.17 -3.32 -12.45
CA LYS A 109 -10.79 -2.94 -11.18
C LYS A 109 -9.69 -2.46 -10.24
N ILE A 110 -9.70 -1.16 -9.93
CA ILE A 110 -8.73 -0.57 -9.01
C ILE A 110 -9.06 -0.98 -7.58
N ILE A 111 -8.04 -1.49 -6.88
CA ILE A 111 -8.09 -1.84 -5.46
C ILE A 111 -6.93 -1.15 -4.78
N ASN A 112 -7.25 -0.02 -4.14
CA ASN A 112 -6.28 0.72 -3.37
C ASN A 112 -6.15 0.08 -1.98
N LEU A 113 -5.01 -0.57 -1.73
CA LEU A 113 -4.69 -1.24 -0.47
C LEU A 113 -3.97 -0.31 0.51
N SER A 114 -3.36 0.79 0.02
CA SER A 114 -2.83 1.87 0.87
C SER A 114 -3.92 2.44 1.79
N LYS A 115 -5.13 2.66 1.27
CA LYS A 115 -6.28 3.14 2.06
C LYS A 115 -6.73 2.18 3.18
N LYS A 116 -6.42 0.88 3.07
CA LYS A 116 -6.78 -0.10 4.10
C LYS A 116 -5.85 0.01 5.32
N SER A 117 -4.57 0.30 5.12
CA SER A 117 -3.72 0.70 6.24
C SER A 117 -4.18 2.04 6.82
N ASP A 118 -4.60 2.99 5.99
CA ASP A 118 -4.96 4.34 6.45
C ASP A 118 -6.18 4.36 7.39
N LYS A 119 -7.25 3.61 7.11
CA LYS A 119 -8.42 3.55 8.02
C LYS A 119 -8.10 2.86 9.35
N LYS A 120 -7.28 1.81 9.32
CA LYS A 120 -6.86 1.10 10.55
C LYS A 120 -5.88 1.95 11.36
N ILE A 121 -4.97 2.67 10.70
CA ILE A 121 -4.07 3.64 11.33
C ILE A 121 -4.88 4.80 11.90
N ALA A 122 -5.84 5.33 11.17
CA ALA A 122 -6.66 6.44 11.64
C ALA A 122 -7.49 6.09 12.87
N SER A 123 -8.09 4.90 12.90
CA SER A 123 -8.79 4.41 14.10
C SER A 123 -7.82 4.12 15.26
N LEU A 124 -6.67 3.54 15.00
CA LEU A 124 -5.62 3.32 16.01
C LEU A 124 -5.16 4.63 16.64
N ILE A 125 -4.79 5.63 15.82
CA ILE A 125 -4.33 6.94 16.29
C ILE A 125 -5.47 7.67 17.01
N LYS A 126 -6.71 7.61 16.50
CA LYS A 126 -7.86 8.21 17.19
C LYS A 126 -8.06 7.61 18.58
N ASN A 127 -8.08 6.28 18.70
CA ASN A 127 -8.22 5.60 20.00
C ASN A 127 -7.06 5.94 20.94
N LEU A 128 -5.84 6.05 20.40
CA LEU A 128 -4.65 6.40 21.16
C LEU A 128 -4.73 7.84 21.68
N LEU A 129 -5.22 8.78 20.88
CA LEU A 129 -5.43 10.17 21.30
C LEU A 129 -6.56 10.28 22.35
N GLU A 130 -7.67 9.56 22.17
CA GLU A 130 -8.77 9.53 23.14
C GLU A 130 -8.31 9.01 24.51
N LYS A 131 -7.52 7.94 24.55
CA LYS A 131 -6.94 7.40 25.78
C LYS A 131 -6.05 8.42 26.51
N ILE A 132 -5.27 9.19 25.77
CA ILE A 132 -4.33 10.17 26.32
C ILE A 132 -5.05 11.41 26.84
N VAL A 133 -6.06 11.90 26.09
CA VAL A 133 -6.95 12.97 26.57
C VAL A 133 -7.74 12.51 27.79
N GLY A 134 -8.11 11.23 27.85
CA GLY A 134 -8.75 10.59 29.00
C GLY A 134 -7.83 10.28 30.19
N GLY A 135 -6.53 10.56 30.09
CA GLY A 135 -5.59 10.40 31.21
C GLY A 135 -4.96 9.01 31.36
N GLU A 136 -5.15 8.09 30.41
CA GLU A 136 -4.41 6.81 30.39
C GLU A 136 -2.94 7.08 30.05
N LYS A 137 -2.05 6.81 31.00
CA LYS A 137 -0.74 7.46 31.05
C LYS A 137 0.44 6.78 30.36
N GLN A 138 0.32 5.59 29.75
CA GLN A 138 1.53 4.93 29.20
C GLN A 138 1.25 4.11 27.95
N PHE A 139 1.74 4.62 26.81
CA PHE A 139 2.01 3.81 25.62
C PHE A 139 3.48 3.37 25.70
N ARG A 140 3.74 2.12 26.11
CA ARG A 140 5.11 1.63 26.27
C ARG A 140 5.68 1.22 24.91
N ILE A 141 6.76 1.88 24.52
CA ILE A 141 7.56 1.56 23.35
C ILE A 141 8.85 0.93 23.79
N VAL A 142 9.18 -0.19 23.16
CA VAL A 142 10.30 -1.02 23.58
C VAL A 142 11.59 -0.59 22.88
N ASN A 143 11.51 -0.14 21.63
CA ASN A 143 12.69 0.16 20.84
C ASN A 143 12.51 1.35 19.87
N ARG A 144 13.62 1.75 19.22
CA ARG A 144 13.66 2.87 18.28
C ARG A 144 12.84 2.60 17.02
N GLU A 145 12.86 1.39 16.50
CA GLU A 145 12.15 1.01 15.28
C GLU A 145 10.63 1.17 15.45
N GLU A 146 10.09 0.71 16.58
CA GLU A 146 8.70 0.90 16.96
C GLU A 146 8.31 2.38 17.07
N ALA A 147 9.18 3.20 17.67
CA ALA A 147 8.94 4.64 17.74
C ALA A 147 8.93 5.30 16.36
N VAL A 148 9.88 4.96 15.49
CA VAL A 148 9.93 5.49 14.11
C VAL A 148 8.68 5.09 13.34
N ASN A 149 8.28 3.82 13.41
CA ASN A 149 7.06 3.31 12.77
C ASN A 149 5.80 4.03 13.29
N LEU A 150 5.71 4.31 14.60
CA LEU A 150 4.61 5.10 15.14
C LEU A 150 4.63 6.55 14.62
N LEU A 151 5.80 7.19 14.56
CA LEU A 151 5.94 8.54 14.00
C LEU A 151 5.50 8.58 12.53
N GLU A 152 5.85 7.58 11.73
CA GLU A 152 5.42 7.46 10.34
C GLU A 152 3.90 7.34 10.21
N LYS A 153 3.28 6.50 11.04
CA LYS A 153 1.81 6.37 11.10
C LYS A 153 1.14 7.69 11.47
N ILE A 154 1.69 8.44 12.42
CA ILE A 154 1.19 9.77 12.81
C ILE A 154 1.34 10.77 11.65
N ILE A 155 2.47 10.73 10.93
CA ILE A 155 2.70 11.58 9.76
C ILE A 155 1.64 11.31 8.68
N ILE A 156 1.39 10.05 8.35
CA ILE A 156 0.38 9.68 7.35
C ILE A 156 -0.99 10.18 7.79
N TYR A 157 -1.38 9.91 9.05
CA TYR A 157 -2.68 10.32 9.61
C TYR A 157 -2.93 11.83 9.55
N PHE A 158 -1.94 12.66 9.91
CA PHE A 158 -2.11 14.11 9.90
C PHE A 158 -1.90 14.73 8.51
N LYS A 159 -1.15 14.08 7.62
CA LYS A 159 -1.00 14.52 6.22
C LYS A 159 -2.35 14.52 5.50
N GLU A 160 -3.16 13.49 5.68
CA GLU A 160 -4.51 13.42 5.11
C GLU A 160 -5.43 14.51 5.65
N ARG A 161 -5.20 14.98 6.88
CA ARG A 161 -6.01 16.02 7.54
C ARG A 161 -5.64 17.46 7.15
N LEU A 162 -4.52 17.67 6.47
CA LEU A 162 -4.09 19.01 6.07
C LEU A 162 -5.14 19.77 5.24
N LEU A 163 -6.00 19.06 4.50
CA LEU A 163 -7.02 19.66 3.65
C LEU A 163 -8.19 20.29 4.44
N PHE A 164 -8.37 19.92 5.71
CA PHE A 164 -9.54 20.32 6.50
C PHE A 164 -9.24 20.64 7.97
N ASP A 165 -8.00 20.46 8.44
CA ASP A 165 -7.58 20.78 9.80
C ASP A 165 -6.22 21.49 9.80
N ASN A 166 -6.27 22.81 10.00
CA ASN A 166 -5.09 23.67 10.05
C ASN A 166 -4.15 23.31 11.23
N LYS A 167 -4.67 22.70 12.30
CA LYS A 167 -3.86 22.24 13.44
C LYS A 167 -2.95 21.06 13.04
N ALA A 168 -3.33 20.28 12.03
CA ALA A 168 -2.56 19.15 11.53
C ALA A 168 -1.15 19.56 11.05
N ALA A 169 -1.02 20.73 10.43
CA ALA A 169 0.27 21.26 9.96
C ALA A 169 1.28 21.45 11.11
N VAL A 170 0.81 21.96 12.25
CA VAL A 170 1.64 22.18 13.44
C VAL A 170 2.14 20.85 14.01
N ILE A 171 1.27 19.84 14.03
CA ILE A 171 1.60 18.49 14.51
C ILE A 171 2.58 17.79 13.58
N LEU A 172 2.37 17.88 12.27
CA LEU A 172 3.28 17.30 11.26
C LEU A 172 4.68 17.88 11.38
N LYS A 173 4.80 19.21 11.49
CA LYS A 173 6.10 19.87 11.65
C LYS A 173 6.85 19.36 12.88
N LYS A 174 6.16 19.18 14.01
CA LYS A 174 6.75 18.64 15.24
C LYS A 174 7.12 17.16 15.09
N THR A 175 6.24 16.35 14.49
CA THR A 175 6.44 14.91 14.29
C THR A 175 7.64 14.64 13.38
N LEU A 176 7.76 15.34 12.26
CA LEU A 176 8.90 15.26 11.34
C LEU A 176 10.22 15.63 12.03
N LYS A 177 10.21 16.70 12.84
CA LYS A 177 11.39 17.10 13.62
C LYS A 177 11.80 16.01 14.62
N LEU A 178 10.84 15.41 15.33
CA LEU A 178 11.12 14.34 16.28
C LEU A 178 11.63 13.07 15.59
N LYS A 179 11.07 12.70 14.43
CA LYS A 179 11.57 11.58 13.62
C LYS A 179 13.02 11.81 13.21
N TYR A 180 13.32 12.98 12.62
CA TYR A 180 14.68 13.34 12.24
C TYR A 180 15.66 13.27 13.42
N LEU A 181 15.28 13.84 14.57
CA LEU A 181 16.15 13.82 15.75
C LEU A 181 16.32 12.41 16.32
N LEU A 182 15.29 11.58 16.30
CA LEU A 182 15.33 10.20 16.78
C LEU A 182 16.23 9.33 15.90
N GLU A 183 16.23 9.55 14.59
CA GLU A 183 17.08 8.83 13.64
C GLU A 183 18.54 9.29 13.71
N LYS A 184 18.78 10.60 13.84
CA LYS A 184 20.13 11.19 13.77
C LYS A 184 20.84 11.31 15.12
N ASN A 185 20.14 11.15 16.23
CA ASN A 185 20.69 11.32 17.58
C ASN A 185 20.33 10.14 18.48
N ASN A 186 20.88 10.13 19.69
CA ASN A 186 20.56 9.15 20.74
C ASN A 186 19.37 9.58 21.60
N LEU A 187 18.29 10.05 20.97
CA LEU A 187 17.06 10.33 21.71
C LEU A 187 16.47 9.03 22.28
N ASN A 188 15.88 9.15 23.46
CA ASN A 188 15.11 8.10 24.09
C ASN A 188 13.77 7.91 23.33
N PRO A 189 13.48 6.72 22.77
CA PRO A 189 12.28 6.48 21.97
C PRO A 189 10.97 6.74 22.74
N GLN A 190 10.90 6.30 23.99
CA GLN A 190 9.74 6.47 24.86
C GLN A 190 9.44 7.95 25.10
N LEU A 191 10.44 8.71 25.57
CA LEU A 191 10.28 10.14 25.84
C LEU A 191 9.95 10.94 24.58
N THR A 192 10.47 10.52 23.43
CA THR A 192 10.18 11.16 22.14
C THR A 192 8.69 11.03 21.80
N ILE A 193 8.12 9.84 21.98
CA ILE A 193 6.70 9.60 21.74
C ILE A 193 5.83 10.28 22.80
N ASP A 194 6.17 10.18 24.08
CA ASP A 194 5.40 10.85 25.14
C ASP A 194 5.35 12.37 24.91
N ASN A 195 6.47 12.99 24.51
CA ASN A 195 6.52 14.41 24.16
C ASN A 195 5.56 14.76 23.03
N LEU A 196 5.54 13.95 21.97
CA LEU A 196 4.66 14.16 20.83
C LEU A 196 3.19 14.02 21.22
N LEU A 197 2.85 12.98 21.97
CA LEU A 197 1.48 12.69 22.32
C LEU A 197 0.90 13.76 23.25
N ILE A 198 1.67 14.22 24.24
CA ILE A 198 1.30 15.36 25.09
C ILE A 198 1.09 16.62 24.25
N PHE A 199 1.97 16.83 23.26
CA PHE A 199 1.86 17.98 22.36
C PHE A 199 0.55 17.93 21.54
N ILE A 200 0.22 16.77 20.95
CA ILE A 200 -1.02 16.59 20.20
C ILE A 200 -2.24 16.81 21.11
N GLY A 201 -2.24 16.22 22.31
CA GLY A 201 -3.29 16.44 23.30
C GLY A 201 -3.52 17.92 23.58
N LYS A 202 -2.46 18.69 23.86
CA LYS A 202 -2.57 20.14 24.10
C LYS A 202 -3.16 20.94 22.93
N ILE A 203 -2.94 20.51 21.70
CA ILE A 203 -3.44 21.18 20.48
C ILE A 203 -4.95 20.91 20.27
N TYR A 204 -5.43 19.73 20.65
CA TYR A 204 -6.84 19.34 20.49
C TYR A 204 -7.71 19.52 21.75
N SER A 205 -7.11 19.70 22.93
CA SER A 205 -7.83 20.05 24.16
C SER A 205 -8.17 21.55 24.26
N LYS A 206 -7.76 22.37 23.28
CA LYS A 206 -8.12 23.79 23.12
C LYS A 206 -8.99 23.98 21.89
#